data_AF-A0A9P8Z598-F1
#
_entry.id   AF-A0A9P8Z598-F1
#
_cell.length_a   1.000
_cell.length_b   1.000
_cell.length_c   1.000
_cell.angle_alpha   90.00
_cell.angle_beta   90.00
_cell.angle_gamma   90.00
#
_symmetry.space_group_name_H-M   'P 1'
#
loop_
_entity.id
_entity.type
_entity.pdbx_description
1 polymer ?
#
loop_
_entity_poly.entity_id
_entity_poly.type
_entity_poly.pdbx_seq_one_letter_code
_entity_poly.pdbx_strand_id
1 'polypeptide(L)'
;LALPPGTPTHTSGSTLDLPFVSSSLEEAILSCTTSPGHGSDHLAIDLTLDLDVSRMPPRTTYRWRSVNWEEYQEALEARIAGSSSLSDSAHVWNDTDALDEDFATFLTIMRETNEQRVPIAKPSPHAKLWWSRKLTTLRKIAGRM
;
A
#
# COMPACT_ATOMS: atom_id res chain seq x y z
N LEU A 1 20.29 4.13 -9.48
CA LEU A 1 20.33 3.03 -8.49
C LEU A 1 21.13 3.53 -7.30
N ALA A 2 20.65 3.36 -6.08
CA ALA A 2 21.41 3.79 -4.90
C ALA A 2 22.56 2.83 -4.57
N LEU A 3 22.36 1.54 -4.80
CA LEU A 3 23.37 0.52 -4.59
C LEU A 3 24.31 0.45 -5.81
N PRO A 4 25.64 0.33 -5.62
CA PRO A 4 26.56 0.17 -6.72
C PRO A 4 26.19 -1.04 -7.61
N PRO A 5 26.31 -0.93 -8.94
CA PRO A 5 26.02 -2.03 -9.85
C PRO A 5 26.81 -3.31 -9.50
N GLY A 6 26.14 -4.47 -9.56
CA GLY A 6 26.77 -5.76 -9.28
C GLY A 6 26.99 -6.08 -7.81
N THR A 7 26.52 -5.23 -6.88
CA THR A 7 26.56 -5.55 -5.45
C THR A 7 25.67 -6.76 -5.17
N PRO A 8 26.19 -7.84 -4.56
CA PRO A 8 25.36 -8.99 -4.20
C PRO A 8 24.26 -8.61 -3.20
N THR A 9 23.04 -9.06 -3.47
CA THR A 9 21.89 -8.91 -2.56
C THR A 9 21.29 -10.26 -2.18
N HIS A 10 21.91 -11.36 -2.59
CA HIS A 10 21.56 -12.72 -2.23
C HIS A 10 22.82 -13.53 -1.88
N THR A 11 22.68 -14.52 -1.00
CA THR A 11 23.79 -15.38 -0.53
C THR A 11 24.49 -16.17 -1.64
N SER A 12 23.84 -16.35 -2.79
CA SER A 12 24.43 -16.94 -4.00
C SER A 12 25.45 -16.03 -4.71
N GLY A 13 25.62 -14.78 -4.27
CA GLY A 13 26.42 -13.77 -4.96
C GLY A 13 25.67 -13.01 -6.06
N SER A 14 24.38 -13.31 -6.26
CA SER A 14 23.54 -12.64 -7.27
C SER A 14 23.03 -11.28 -6.78
N THR A 15 22.82 -10.34 -7.71
CA THR A 15 22.11 -9.08 -7.47
C THR A 15 20.65 -9.23 -7.89
N LEU A 16 19.76 -9.45 -6.94
CA LEU A 16 18.32 -9.65 -7.18
C LEU A 16 17.48 -8.44 -6.73
N ASP A 17 17.84 -7.86 -5.60
CA ASP A 17 17.18 -6.68 -5.04
C ASP A 17 17.87 -5.39 -5.51
N LEU A 18 17.09 -4.43 -6.01
CA LEU A 18 17.59 -3.18 -6.59
C LEU A 18 16.91 -1.96 -5.94
N PRO A 19 17.62 -1.15 -5.14
CA PRO A 19 17.06 0.06 -4.56
C PRO A 19 17.11 1.20 -5.59
N PHE A 20 15.95 1.49 -6.19
CA PHE A 20 15.77 2.64 -7.07
C PHE A 20 15.50 3.90 -6.26
N VAL A 21 16.15 5.00 -6.64
CA VAL A 21 15.98 6.33 -6.05
C VAL A 21 15.71 7.30 -7.20
N SER A 22 14.81 8.26 -6.99
CA SER A 22 14.53 9.33 -7.95
C SER A 22 15.71 10.29 -8.04
N SER A 23 15.87 10.94 -9.20
CA SER A 23 16.93 11.94 -9.40
C SER A 23 16.92 13.05 -8.34
N SER A 24 15.73 13.44 -7.87
CA SER A 24 15.55 14.45 -6.82
C SER A 24 16.10 14.05 -5.44
N LEU A 25 16.42 12.78 -5.22
CA LEU A 25 16.89 12.25 -3.94
C LEU A 25 18.33 11.74 -4.01
N GLU A 26 19.00 11.84 -5.17
CA GLU A 26 20.37 11.35 -5.34
C GLU A 26 21.35 12.05 -4.42
N GLU A 27 21.25 13.38 -4.29
CA GLU A 27 22.09 14.20 -3.41
C GLU A 27 21.84 13.94 -1.92
N ALA A 28 20.68 13.37 -1.57
CA ALA A 28 20.35 13.03 -0.20
C ALA A 28 20.94 11.68 0.23
N ILE A 29 21.51 10.86 -0.67
CA ILE A 29 22.03 9.54 -0.32
C ILE A 29 23.36 9.69 0.44
N LEU A 30 23.36 9.32 1.73
CA LEU A 30 24.57 9.25 2.54
C LEU A 30 25.30 7.92 2.37
N SER A 31 24.54 6.82 2.24
CA SER A 31 25.10 5.47 2.06
C SER A 31 24.05 4.50 1.54
N CYS A 32 24.45 3.54 0.71
CA CYS A 32 23.64 2.38 0.35
C CYS A 32 24.53 1.14 0.35
N THR A 33 24.26 0.17 1.24
CA THR A 33 25.09 -1.03 1.41
C THR A 33 24.22 -2.27 1.67
N THR A 34 24.85 -3.44 1.81
CA THR A 34 24.16 -4.67 2.19
C THR A 34 24.65 -5.21 3.53
N SER A 35 23.76 -5.85 4.28
CA SER A 35 24.03 -6.50 5.55
C SER A 35 23.31 -7.86 5.66
N PRO A 36 23.64 -8.71 6.65
CA PRO A 36 23.00 -10.02 6.79
C PRO A 36 21.47 -9.92 6.97
N GLY A 37 20.70 -10.61 6.13
CA GLY A 37 19.23 -10.53 6.08
C GLY A 37 18.48 -11.27 7.19
N HIS A 38 19.02 -11.29 8.41
CA HIS A 38 18.37 -11.83 9.61
C HIS A 38 17.76 -13.25 9.48
N GLY A 39 18.48 -14.15 8.79
CA GLY A 39 18.04 -15.53 8.55
C GLY A 39 17.35 -15.77 7.20
N SER A 40 17.23 -14.73 6.37
CA SER A 40 16.92 -14.85 4.95
C SER A 40 18.17 -15.24 4.13
N ASP A 41 17.96 -15.87 2.98
CA ASP A 41 18.95 -16.08 1.93
C ASP A 41 19.21 -14.80 1.10
N HIS A 42 18.33 -13.81 1.22
CA HIS A 42 18.56 -12.43 0.78
C HIS A 42 19.39 -11.65 1.81
N LEU A 43 20.20 -10.71 1.34
CA LEU A 43 20.88 -9.71 2.16
C LEU A 43 19.95 -8.50 2.35
N ALA A 44 19.99 -7.89 3.53
CA ALA A 44 19.28 -6.64 3.78
C ALA A 44 19.98 -5.49 3.04
N ILE A 45 19.19 -4.55 2.49
CA ILE A 45 19.71 -3.31 1.91
C ILE A 45 19.58 -2.20 2.96
N ASP A 46 20.71 -1.61 3.32
CA ASP A 46 20.78 -0.48 4.25
C ASP A 46 21.00 0.81 3.47
N LEU A 47 19.95 1.61 3.34
CA LEU A 47 19.95 2.93 2.68
C LEU A 47 19.78 4.03 3.72
N THR A 48 20.73 4.95 3.78
CA THR A 48 20.69 6.14 4.64
C THR A 48 20.52 7.38 3.77
N LEU A 49 19.52 8.19 4.08
CA LEU A 49 19.23 9.45 3.41
C LEU A 49 19.32 10.62 4.40
N ASP A 50 19.91 11.74 3.96
CA ASP A 50 19.89 13.01 4.68
C ASP A 50 18.62 13.78 4.31
N LEU A 51 17.58 13.62 5.12
CA LEU A 51 16.29 14.24 4.89
C LEU A 51 15.79 14.93 6.16
N ASP A 52 15.41 16.18 6.04
CA ASP A 52 14.64 16.88 7.07
C ASP A 52 13.15 16.52 6.91
N VAL A 53 12.75 15.38 7.49
CA VAL A 53 11.37 14.90 7.44
C VAL A 53 10.68 15.12 8.77
N SER A 54 9.68 15.99 8.77
CA SER A 54 8.74 16.08 9.90
C SER A 54 8.00 14.75 10.05
N ARG A 55 8.00 14.17 11.26
CA ARG A 55 7.22 12.96 11.56
C ARG A 55 5.74 13.23 11.30
N MET A 56 5.20 12.65 10.23
CA MET A 56 3.77 12.73 9.96
C MET A 56 3.00 11.98 11.07
N PRO A 57 1.86 12.51 11.53
CA PRO A 57 0.98 11.75 12.40
C PRO A 57 0.55 10.46 11.71
N PRO A 58 0.29 9.38 12.47
CA PRO A 58 -0.18 8.12 11.90
C PRO A 58 -1.39 8.36 11.01
N ARG A 59 -1.27 8.06 9.73
CA ARG A 59 -2.42 8.15 8.81
C ARG A 59 -3.46 7.13 9.24
N THR A 60 -4.71 7.58 9.31
CA THR A 60 -5.86 6.69 9.44
C THR A 60 -5.90 5.78 8.22
N THR A 61 -5.91 4.47 8.45
CA THR A 61 -5.98 3.48 7.37
C THR A 61 -7.33 2.80 7.36
N TYR A 62 -7.75 2.34 6.18
CA TYR A 62 -8.96 1.55 6.03
C TYR A 62 -8.78 0.12 6.54
N ARG A 63 -9.77 -0.38 7.29
CA ARG A 63 -9.82 -1.76 7.77
C ARG A 63 -10.67 -2.62 6.83
N TRP A 64 -10.13 -2.89 5.65
CA TRP A 64 -10.78 -3.71 4.61
C TRP A 64 -11.28 -5.08 5.09
N ARG A 65 -10.56 -5.72 6.02
CA ARG A 65 -10.96 -7.02 6.61
C ARG A 65 -12.20 -6.97 7.50
N SER A 66 -12.75 -5.79 7.77
CA SER A 66 -13.93 -5.60 8.61
C SER A 66 -15.06 -4.87 7.89
N VAL A 67 -14.96 -4.75 6.57
CA VAL A 67 -16.01 -4.18 5.73
C VAL A 67 -17.18 -5.16 5.68
N ASN A 68 -18.40 -4.64 5.83
CA ASN A 68 -19.59 -5.36 5.39
C ASN A 68 -19.67 -5.20 3.87
N TRP A 69 -19.32 -6.26 3.14
CA TRP A 69 -19.22 -6.21 1.68
C TRP A 69 -20.58 -6.10 1.00
N GLU A 70 -21.64 -6.65 1.59
CA GLU A 70 -23.00 -6.50 1.07
C GLU A 70 -23.42 -5.03 1.08
N GLU A 71 -23.33 -4.36 2.24
CA GLU A 71 -23.65 -2.93 2.35
C GLU A 71 -22.74 -2.03 1.50
N TYR A 72 -21.46 -2.42 1.35
CA TYR A 72 -20.52 -1.69 0.51
C TYR A 72 -20.95 -1.76 -0.95
N GLN A 73 -21.29 -2.96 -1.44
CA GLN A 73 -21.72 -3.18 -2.81
C GLN A 73 -23.02 -2.43 -3.11
N GLU A 74 -24.02 -2.53 -2.23
CA GLU A 74 -25.28 -1.79 -2.38
C GLU A 74 -25.05 -0.27 -2.47
N ALA A 75 -24.18 0.27 -1.61
CA ALA A 75 -23.86 1.70 -1.62
C ALA A 75 -23.10 2.12 -2.89
N LEU A 76 -22.20 1.27 -3.40
CA LEU A 76 -21.46 1.54 -4.63
C LEU A 76 -22.40 1.53 -5.85
N GLU A 77 -23.23 0.49 -5.97
CA GLU A 77 -24.21 0.35 -7.06
C GLU A 77 -25.20 1.52 -7.08
N ALA A 78 -25.70 1.92 -5.92
CA ALA A 78 -26.60 3.08 -5.81
C ALA A 78 -25.93 4.38 -6.28
N ARG A 79 -24.63 4.58 -6.00
CA ARG A 79 -23.88 5.77 -6.44
C ARG A 79 -23.57 5.74 -7.94
N ILE A 80 -23.23 4.58 -8.48
CA ILE A 80 -23.03 4.40 -9.92
C ILE A 80 -24.34 4.65 -10.68
N ALA A 81 -25.45 4.07 -10.22
CA ALA A 81 -26.77 4.29 -10.82
C ALA A 81 -27.23 5.75 -10.74
N GLY A 82 -26.82 6.47 -9.68
CA GLY A 82 -27.06 7.90 -9.53
C GLY A 82 -26.14 8.80 -10.36
N SER A 83 -25.05 8.26 -10.93
CA SER A 83 -24.16 9.00 -11.81
C SER A 83 -24.69 8.95 -13.24
N SER A 84 -25.06 10.10 -13.80
CA SER A 84 -25.56 10.18 -15.17
C SER A 84 -24.56 9.69 -16.21
N SER A 85 -23.25 9.80 -15.95
CA SER A 85 -22.22 9.38 -16.91
C SER A 85 -21.95 7.87 -16.87
N LEU A 86 -22.06 7.25 -15.69
CA LEU A 86 -21.72 5.82 -15.49
C LEU A 86 -22.94 4.89 -15.39
N SER A 87 -24.15 5.43 -15.35
CA SER A 87 -25.39 4.65 -15.20
C SER A 87 -25.71 3.76 -16.41
N ASP A 88 -25.21 4.10 -17.60
CA ASP A 88 -25.49 3.34 -18.83
C ASP A 88 -24.43 2.26 -19.07
N SER A 89 -24.82 0.99 -18.86
CA SER A 89 -23.95 -0.16 -19.13
C SER A 89 -23.55 -0.33 -20.61
N ALA A 90 -24.24 0.35 -21.53
CA ALA A 90 -23.93 0.37 -22.95
C ALA A 90 -23.09 1.59 -23.38
N HIS A 91 -22.62 2.40 -22.43
CA HIS A 91 -21.77 3.56 -22.72
C HIS A 91 -20.50 3.13 -23.46
N VAL A 92 -20.20 3.82 -24.57
CA VAL A 92 -18.99 3.61 -25.36
C VAL A 92 -18.23 4.93 -25.41
N TRP A 93 -16.98 4.89 -24.97
CA TRP A 93 -16.07 6.03 -25.07
C TRP A 93 -15.62 6.22 -26.52
N ASN A 94 -15.87 7.40 -27.07
CA ASN A 94 -15.51 7.74 -28.44
C ASN A 94 -14.07 8.29 -28.55
N ASP A 95 -13.49 8.74 -27.43
CA ASP A 95 -12.12 9.21 -27.32
C ASP A 95 -11.56 8.94 -25.90
N THR A 96 -10.27 9.25 -25.72
CA THR A 96 -9.57 9.07 -24.44
C THR A 96 -9.97 10.07 -23.38
N ASP A 97 -10.39 11.28 -23.77
CA ASP A 97 -10.73 12.33 -22.81
C ASP A 97 -12.04 12.00 -22.09
N ALA A 98 -13.03 11.47 -22.82
CA ALA A 98 -14.28 10.95 -22.29
C ALA A 98 -14.05 9.76 -21.34
N LEU A 99 -13.10 8.87 -21.68
CA LEU A 99 -12.71 7.76 -20.81
C LEU A 99 -12.07 8.25 -19.51
N ASP A 100 -11.17 9.23 -19.60
CA ASP A 100 -10.47 9.80 -18.45
C ASP A 100 -11.44 10.53 -17.51
N GLU A 101 -12.43 11.25 -18.04
CA GLU A 101 -13.46 11.92 -17.26
C GLU A 101 -14.34 10.92 -16.49
N ASP A 102 -14.79 9.86 -17.15
CA ASP A 102 -15.57 8.80 -16.51
C ASP A 102 -14.75 8.00 -15.49
N PHE A 103 -13.47 7.76 -15.78
CA PHE A 103 -12.57 7.13 -14.83
C PHE A 103 -12.36 8.01 -13.59
N ALA A 104 -12.19 9.32 -13.75
CA ALA A 104 -12.11 10.25 -12.63
C ALA A 104 -13.40 10.27 -11.81
N THR A 105 -14.56 10.21 -12.47
CA THR A 105 -15.87 10.09 -11.82
C THR A 105 -15.98 8.79 -11.03
N PHE A 106 -15.60 7.65 -11.62
CA PHE A 106 -15.60 6.35 -10.95
C PHE A 106 -14.66 6.33 -9.73
N LEU A 107 -13.45 6.89 -9.85
CA LEU A 107 -12.52 7.02 -8.73
C LEU A 107 -13.10 7.87 -7.59
N THR A 108 -13.86 8.91 -7.92
CA THR A 108 -14.55 9.76 -6.94
C THR A 108 -15.63 8.96 -6.22
N ILE A 109 -16.48 8.25 -6.96
CA ILE A 109 -17.51 7.36 -6.37
C ILE A 109 -16.89 6.31 -5.45
N MET A 110 -15.81 5.66 -5.89
CA MET A 110 -15.09 4.68 -5.08
C MET A 110 -14.52 5.29 -3.80
N ARG A 111 -13.90 6.48 -3.89
CA ARG A 111 -13.39 7.21 -2.73
C ARG A 111 -14.50 7.50 -1.72
N GLU A 112 -15.61 8.07 -2.17
CA GLU A 112 -16.73 8.43 -1.29
C GLU A 112 -17.38 7.18 -0.65
N THR A 113 -17.50 6.10 -1.42
CA THR A 113 -17.99 4.82 -0.91
C THR A 113 -17.05 4.27 0.17
N ASN A 114 -15.74 4.37 -0.04
CA ASN A 114 -14.74 3.96 0.95
C ASN A 114 -14.83 4.78 2.23
N GLU A 115 -14.91 6.10 2.12
CA GLU A 115 -15.02 7.02 3.26
C GLU A 115 -16.28 6.74 4.09
N GLN A 116 -17.37 6.34 3.43
CA GLN A 116 -18.63 6.05 4.09
C GLN A 116 -18.70 4.63 4.69
N ARG A 117 -18.21 3.62 3.97
CA ARG A 117 -18.51 2.21 4.26
C ARG A 117 -17.34 1.42 4.81
N VAL A 118 -16.11 1.92 4.66
CA VAL A 118 -14.93 1.18 5.10
C VAL A 118 -14.51 1.67 6.49
N PRO A 119 -14.56 0.81 7.53
CA PRO A 119 -14.21 1.23 8.87
C PRO A 119 -12.78 1.73 8.96
N ILE A 120 -12.58 2.88 9.58
CA ILE A 120 -11.24 3.42 9.82
C ILE A 120 -10.58 2.64 10.96
N ALA A 121 -9.36 2.15 10.71
CA ALA A 121 -8.53 1.57 11.73
C ALA A 121 -8.07 2.67 12.70
N LYS A 122 -8.32 2.46 13.99
CA LYS A 122 -7.69 3.27 15.05
C LYS A 122 -6.18 3.09 14.96
N PRO A 123 -5.40 4.16 14.71
CA PRO A 123 -3.95 4.08 14.80
C PRO A 123 -3.56 3.63 16.20
N SER A 124 -2.67 2.66 16.30
CA SER A 124 -2.13 2.21 17.59
C SER A 124 -0.61 2.08 17.45
N PRO A 125 0.17 2.61 18.41
CA PRO A 125 1.62 2.41 18.45
C PRO A 125 2.03 0.94 18.47
N HIS A 126 1.12 0.05 18.89
CA HIS A 126 1.35 -1.38 18.99
C HIS A 126 0.76 -2.17 17.80
N ALA A 127 0.14 -1.50 16.82
CA ALA A 127 -0.37 -2.15 15.62
C ALA A 127 0.80 -2.62 14.75
N LYS A 128 0.97 -3.94 14.64
CA LYS A 128 1.92 -4.56 13.71
C LYS A 128 1.19 -4.96 12.43
N LEU A 129 1.70 -4.55 11.27
CA LEU A 129 1.07 -4.79 9.96
C LEU A 129 0.81 -6.27 9.66
N TRP A 130 1.71 -7.15 10.09
CA TRP A 130 1.63 -8.60 9.87
C TRP A 130 0.81 -9.34 10.94
N TRP A 131 0.39 -8.67 12.01
CA TRP A 131 -0.28 -9.31 13.13
C TRP A 131 -1.79 -9.45 12.88
N SER A 132 -2.27 -10.69 12.81
CA SER A 132 -3.68 -11.01 12.56
C SER A 132 -4.40 -11.51 13.83
N ARG A 133 -5.74 -11.53 13.81
CA ARG A 133 -6.53 -12.17 14.88
C ARG A 133 -6.18 -13.66 15.01
N LYS A 134 -5.95 -14.35 13.88
CA LYS A 134 -5.48 -15.75 13.87
C LYS A 134 -4.15 -15.89 14.61
N LEU A 135 -3.17 -15.02 14.37
CA LEU A 135 -1.90 -15.02 15.10
C LEU A 135 -2.08 -14.71 16.59
N THR A 136 -3.05 -13.85 16.95
CA THR A 136 -3.41 -13.61 18.36
C THR A 136 -3.93 -14.89 19.03
N THR A 137 -4.78 -15.64 18.34
CA THR A 137 -5.29 -16.94 18.81
C THR A 137 -4.16 -17.96 18.93
N LEU A 138 -3.32 -18.11 17.90
CA LEU A 138 -2.18 -19.03 17.91
C LEU A 138 -1.18 -18.70 19.02
N ARG A 139 -0.88 -17.42 19.27
CA ARG A 139 -0.02 -17.01 20.38
C ARG A 139 -0.59 -17.41 21.74
N LYS A 140 -1.92 -17.26 21.94
CA LYS A 140 -2.59 -17.67 23.19
C LYS A 140 -2.54 -19.19 23.38
N ILE A 141 -2.58 -19.96 22.30
CA ILE A 141 -2.42 -21.42 22.34
C ILE A 141 -0.98 -21.78 22.73
N ALA A 142 0.01 -21.17 22.06
CA ALA A 142 1.43 -21.45 22.30
C ALA A 142 1.90 -21.02 23.71
N GLY A 143 1.36 -19.94 24.28
CA GLY A 143 1.69 -19.48 25.63
C GLY A 143 0.88 -20.13 26.77
N ARG A 144 0.06 -21.15 26.46
CA ARG A 144 -0.65 -22.00 27.43
C ARG A 144 0.01 -23.37 27.60
N MET A 145 1.15 -23.61 26.94
CA MET A 145 2.10 -24.67 27.23
C MET A 145 3.26 -24.09 28.05
#